data_AF-A0A0F9GAW9-F1
#
_entry.id   AF-A0A0F9GAW9-F1
#
_cell.length_a   1.000
_cell.length_b   1.000
_cell.length_c   1.000
_cell.angle_alpha   90.00
_cell.angle_beta   90.00
_cell.angle_gamma   90.00
#
_symmetry.space_group_name_H-M   'P 1'
#
loop_
_entity.id
_entity.type
_entity.pdbx_description
1 polymer ?
#
loop_
_entity_poly.entity_id
_entity_poly.type
_entity_poly.pdbx_seq_one_letter_code
_entity_poly.pdbx_strand_id
1 'polypeptide(L)'
;MIELDKYGLPNKFQELRPQQIAILDKFTSIEGSLLVEAPPGTGKTIVAALLPKLLGVKVAYITPNKSLQYQICEEIPYARMIMGRANYDCLYYPGNSALACTNSKATPCPMVTSCPYIIAREEATNSDLAVLNSTYYLYASNYTGQFQRDLLIVDEADQFERVIVDFVKVELSGSNIRRLLDGGYNVPEADYSVEEWVEWAQETIDATVELAAQAKQLKRLEEAEQWGRLTAKLKYMVVNVDDTWFTEVNDTTGSIAFRPVVVRKYASNLVWDNHKRALAMSATILDPEIVAGDLDLDAEYMVVSTDFPIENRPIYNMSKYLGSLNVNNISEKLPTIKVLVERIAEAYPESKVLVHCHSYSLTKMLFEAIGGGDRFIMNSSAKDRQEVFERFLISEEPLVLLSPSCAALCSVLSSFLLPTIVVPPQLLS
;
A
#
# COMPACT_ATOMS: atom_id res chain seq x y z
N MET A 1 17.96 29.92 11.69
CA MET A 1 18.29 28.49 11.55
C MET A 1 17.47 27.73 12.56
N ILE A 2 16.75 26.70 12.12
CA ILE A 2 16.12 25.74 13.03
C ILE A 2 17.24 24.79 13.48
N GLU A 3 17.57 24.81 14.77
CA GLU A 3 18.50 23.84 15.36
C GLU A 3 17.79 22.47 15.41
N LEU A 4 18.10 21.60 14.45
CA LEU A 4 17.37 20.33 14.20
C LEU A 4 17.60 19.28 15.29
N ASP A 5 18.72 19.36 16.01
CA ASP A 5 19.05 18.53 17.17
C ASP A 5 18.03 18.70 18.31
N LYS A 6 17.52 19.93 18.52
CA LYS A 6 16.46 20.22 19.51
C LYS A 6 15.14 19.50 19.21
N TYR A 7 14.95 19.04 17.99
CA TYR A 7 13.76 18.29 17.55
C TYR A 7 13.96 16.78 17.60
N GLY A 8 15.10 16.30 18.12
CA GLY A 8 15.41 14.87 18.23
C GLY A 8 15.68 14.20 16.88
N LEU A 9 16.08 14.97 15.87
CA LEU A 9 16.43 14.46 14.55
C LEU A 9 17.89 13.98 14.51
N PRO A 10 18.22 12.95 13.72
CA PRO A 10 19.60 12.48 13.60
C PRO A 10 20.56 13.55 13.06
N ASN A 11 21.81 13.52 13.52
CA ASN A 11 22.88 14.45 13.12
C ASN A 11 23.15 14.52 11.60
N LYS A 12 22.68 13.55 10.81
CA LYS A 12 22.76 13.58 9.34
C LYS A 12 21.95 14.74 8.74
N PHE A 13 20.96 15.26 9.48
CA PHE A 13 20.17 16.43 9.11
C PHE A 13 20.74 17.67 9.82
N GLN A 14 21.78 18.26 9.23
CA GLN A 14 22.44 19.44 9.81
C GLN A 14 21.67 20.73 9.51
N GLU A 15 21.10 20.84 8.30
CA GLU A 15 20.36 22.02 7.84
C GLU A 15 19.15 21.60 7.01
N LEU A 16 18.11 22.43 7.03
CA LEU A 16 16.95 22.27 6.16
C LEU A 16 17.26 22.79 4.77
N ARG A 17 16.84 22.02 3.76
CA ARG A 17 16.93 22.45 2.37
C ARG A 17 15.87 23.50 2.06
N PRO A 18 16.10 24.40 1.09
CA PRO A 18 15.14 25.45 0.73
C PRO A 18 13.72 24.93 0.46
N GLN A 19 13.59 23.76 -0.18
CA GLN A 19 12.29 23.16 -0.47
C GLN A 19 11.55 22.69 0.80
N GLN A 20 12.29 22.18 1.78
CA GLN A 20 11.72 21.73 3.06
C GLN A 20 11.21 22.93 3.84
N ILE A 21 11.97 24.02 3.86
CA ILE A 21 11.56 25.30 4.45
C ILE A 21 10.30 25.82 3.75
N ALA A 22 10.27 25.82 2.42
CA ALA A 22 9.11 26.28 1.66
C ALA A 22 7.83 25.49 2.00
N ILE A 23 7.91 24.16 2.14
CA ILE A 23 6.77 23.34 2.54
C ILE A 23 6.32 23.68 3.97
N LEU A 24 7.26 23.80 4.91
CA LEU A 24 6.95 24.12 6.30
C LEU A 24 6.33 25.52 6.44
N ASP A 25 6.90 26.53 5.78
CA ASP A 25 6.39 27.91 5.78
C ASP A 25 4.99 27.98 5.15
N LYS A 26 4.80 27.31 4.00
CA LYS A 26 3.48 27.25 3.36
C LYS A 26 2.46 26.54 4.25
N PHE A 27 2.80 25.40 4.83
CA PHE A 27 1.88 24.66 5.68
C PHE A 27 1.55 25.42 6.97
N THR A 28 2.53 26.04 7.61
CA THR A 28 2.30 26.77 8.87
C THR A 28 1.56 28.11 8.69
N SER A 29 1.57 28.69 7.49
CA SER A 29 0.87 29.95 7.19
C SER A 29 -0.61 29.80 6.82
N ILE A 30 -1.09 28.58 6.62
CA ILE A 30 -2.49 28.30 6.25
C ILE A 30 -3.20 27.56 7.40
N GLU A 31 -4.52 27.70 7.49
CA GLU A 31 -5.35 26.92 8.42
C GLU A 31 -5.84 25.60 7.81
N GLY A 32 -5.83 25.48 6.48
CA GLY A 32 -6.33 24.32 5.73
C GLY A 32 -5.28 23.23 5.46
N SER A 33 -5.64 22.37 4.52
CA SER A 33 -4.79 21.27 4.04
C SER A 33 -3.88 21.72 2.89
N LEU A 34 -2.82 20.95 2.64
CA LEU A 34 -1.85 21.22 1.59
C LEU A 34 -1.53 19.94 0.82
N LEU A 35 -1.62 20.02 -0.50
CA LEU A 35 -1.16 19.01 -1.45
C LEU A 35 0.19 19.46 -2.03
N VAL A 36 1.22 18.64 -1.84
CA VAL A 36 2.59 18.95 -2.25
C VAL A 36 3.08 17.95 -3.29
N GLU A 37 3.42 18.45 -4.47
CA GLU A 37 4.21 17.69 -5.42
C GLU A 37 5.70 17.88 -5.08
N ALA A 38 6.29 16.83 -4.53
CA ALA A 38 7.68 16.81 -4.11
C ALA A 38 8.39 15.57 -4.66
N PRO A 39 9.37 15.73 -5.55
CA PRO A 39 10.16 14.61 -6.09
C PRO A 39 10.81 13.74 -5.00
N PRO A 40 11.24 12.52 -5.34
CA PRO A 40 12.04 11.70 -4.44
C PRO A 40 13.33 12.43 -4.04
N GLY A 41 13.75 12.22 -2.80
CA GLY A 41 14.97 12.82 -2.24
C GLY A 41 14.88 14.31 -1.88
N THR A 42 13.72 14.96 -2.02
CA THR A 42 13.43 16.28 -1.40
C THR A 42 13.42 16.22 0.13
N GLY A 43 13.34 15.01 0.71
CA GLY A 43 13.37 14.79 2.15
C GLY A 43 12.01 15.02 2.81
N LYS A 44 10.92 14.60 2.17
CA LYS A 44 9.54 14.66 2.69
C LYS A 44 9.43 14.16 4.14
N THR A 45 10.21 13.13 4.50
CA THR A 45 10.29 12.58 5.85
C THR A 45 10.63 13.63 6.92
N ILE A 46 11.53 14.57 6.65
CA ILE A 46 11.93 15.58 7.66
C ILE A 46 10.84 16.61 7.91
N VAL A 47 10.10 16.99 6.87
CA VAL A 47 8.95 17.90 6.97
C VAL A 47 7.94 17.27 7.93
N ALA A 48 7.63 15.99 7.70
CA ALA A 48 6.68 15.27 8.53
C ALA A 48 7.16 15.05 9.97
N ALA A 49 8.47 14.92 10.19
CA ALA A 49 9.05 14.84 11.51
C ALA A 49 8.88 16.17 12.28
N LEU A 50 9.12 17.30 11.62
CA LEU A 50 9.11 18.61 12.28
C LEU A 50 7.71 19.11 12.62
N LEU A 51 6.70 18.82 11.80
CA LEU A 51 5.34 19.31 11.99
C LEU A 51 4.71 19.01 13.37
N PRO A 52 4.76 17.77 13.92
CA PRO A 52 4.26 17.50 15.27
C PRO A 52 4.85 18.44 16.33
N LYS A 53 6.14 18.74 16.21
CA LYS A 53 6.87 19.57 17.18
C LYS A 53 6.63 21.07 16.97
N LEU A 54 6.59 21.53 15.73
CA LEU A 54 6.34 22.93 15.39
C LEU A 54 4.91 23.36 15.73
N LEU A 55 3.94 22.46 15.52
CA LEU A 55 2.53 22.74 15.76
C LEU A 55 2.06 22.32 17.16
N GLY A 56 2.85 21.52 17.88
CA GLY A 56 2.45 20.99 19.20
C GLY A 56 1.26 20.03 19.12
N VAL A 57 1.13 19.29 18.01
CA VAL A 57 0.01 18.37 17.75
C VAL A 57 0.50 16.93 17.58
N LYS A 58 -0.40 15.98 17.80
CA LYS A 58 -0.16 14.58 17.40
C LYS A 58 -0.45 14.41 15.92
N VAL A 59 0.37 13.62 15.24
CA VAL A 59 0.32 13.40 13.79
C VAL A 59 0.17 11.92 13.47
N ALA A 60 -0.74 11.58 12.57
CA ALA A 60 -0.77 10.27 11.91
C ALA A 60 -0.05 10.41 10.57
N TYR A 61 1.00 9.62 10.35
CA TYR A 61 1.69 9.51 9.08
C TYR A 61 1.28 8.20 8.43
N ILE A 62 0.69 8.27 7.24
CA ILE A 62 0.28 7.09 6.48
C ILE A 62 1.08 6.97 5.18
N THR A 63 1.42 5.72 4.85
CA THR A 63 2.07 5.37 3.59
C THR A 63 1.55 4.01 3.10
N PRO A 64 1.38 3.80 1.77
CA PRO A 64 0.88 2.53 1.25
C PRO A 64 1.86 1.37 1.46
N ASN A 65 3.17 1.65 1.63
CA ASN A 65 4.21 0.64 1.65
C ASN A 65 4.79 0.41 3.06
N LYS A 66 4.94 -0.85 3.48
CA LYS A 66 5.59 -1.19 4.76
C LYS A 66 7.06 -0.80 4.80
N SER A 67 7.78 -0.98 3.69
CA SER A 67 9.19 -0.60 3.59
C SER A 67 9.42 0.89 3.87
N LEU A 68 8.50 1.75 3.42
CA LEU A 68 8.56 3.19 3.71
C LEU A 68 8.34 3.47 5.21
N GLN A 69 7.47 2.72 5.90
CA GLN A 69 7.29 2.88 7.35
C GLN A 69 8.57 2.57 8.13
N TYR A 70 9.25 1.46 7.78
CA TYR A 70 10.54 1.13 8.39
C TYR A 70 11.56 2.24 8.16
N GLN A 71 11.68 2.71 6.91
CA GLN A 71 12.56 3.82 6.56
C GLN A 71 12.28 5.08 7.41
N ILE A 72 11.02 5.47 7.54
CA ILE A 72 10.62 6.64 8.35
C ILE A 72 11.02 6.46 9.82
N CYS A 73 10.79 5.29 10.40
CA CYS A 73 11.10 5.03 11.80
C CYS A 73 12.61 4.86 12.07
N GLU A 74 13.40 4.45 11.08
CA GLU A 74 14.86 4.50 11.16
C GLU A 74 15.38 5.94 11.10
N GLU A 75 14.74 6.81 10.31
CA GLU A 75 15.13 8.20 10.16
C GLU A 75 14.64 9.13 11.28
N ILE A 76 13.53 8.78 11.95
CA ILE A 76 12.90 9.60 12.99
C ILE A 76 12.82 8.79 14.30
N PRO A 77 13.78 8.94 15.23
CA PRO A 77 13.90 8.07 16.41
C PRO A 77 12.69 8.07 17.37
N TYR A 78 11.90 9.15 17.40
CA TYR A 78 10.69 9.25 18.24
C TYR A 78 9.41 8.84 17.51
N ALA A 79 9.47 8.54 16.20
CA ALA A 79 8.33 7.97 15.50
C ALA A 79 8.04 6.57 16.05
N ARG A 80 6.75 6.21 16.11
CA ARG A 80 6.32 4.87 16.53
C ARG A 80 5.47 4.24 15.45
N MET A 81 5.92 3.09 14.96
CA MET A 81 5.27 2.34 13.89
C MET A 81 4.23 1.37 14.45
N ILE A 82 3.13 1.20 13.72
CA ILE A 82 2.14 0.14 13.97
C ILE A 82 1.68 -0.48 12.66
N MET A 83 1.61 -1.82 12.66
CA MET A 83 1.15 -2.61 11.52
C MET A 83 -0.04 -3.50 11.89
N GLY A 84 -0.63 -4.17 10.90
CA GLY A 84 -1.62 -5.21 11.15
C GLY A 84 -1.05 -6.38 11.95
N ARG A 85 -1.91 -7.08 12.71
CA ARG A 85 -1.55 -8.18 13.62
C ARG A 85 -0.73 -9.30 12.99
N ALA A 86 -0.88 -9.54 11.68
CA ALA A 86 -0.12 -10.55 10.96
C ALA A 86 1.39 -10.32 10.93
N ASN A 87 1.85 -9.10 11.25
CA ASN A 87 3.27 -8.71 11.24
C ASN A 87 3.94 -8.78 12.61
N TYR A 88 3.28 -9.36 13.61
CA TYR A 88 3.81 -9.48 14.97
C TYR A 88 3.72 -10.94 15.40
N ASP A 89 4.81 -11.49 15.90
CA ASP A 89 4.82 -12.85 16.42
C ASP A 89 4.01 -12.96 17.72
N CYS A 90 3.31 -14.08 17.87
CA CYS A 90 2.60 -14.42 19.09
C CYS A 90 3.57 -15.08 20.08
N LEU A 91 3.86 -14.41 21.20
CA LEU A 91 4.73 -14.97 22.24
C LEU A 91 4.08 -16.14 23.00
N TYR A 92 2.74 -16.22 23.02
CA TYR A 92 2.02 -17.28 23.72
C TYR A 92 1.90 -18.56 22.88
N TYR A 93 1.83 -18.43 21.55
CA TYR A 93 1.81 -19.54 20.60
C TYR A 93 2.91 -19.37 19.55
N PRO A 94 4.16 -19.74 19.88
CA PRO A 94 5.29 -19.61 18.97
C PRO A 94 5.01 -20.23 17.59
N GLY A 95 5.47 -19.57 16.53
CA GLY A 95 5.20 -19.94 15.14
C GLY A 95 3.88 -19.40 14.57
N ASN A 96 3.01 -18.80 15.40
CA ASN A 96 1.85 -18.04 14.94
C ASN A 96 2.09 -16.54 15.04
N SER A 97 1.44 -15.77 14.18
CA SER A 97 1.35 -14.31 14.33
C SER A 97 0.18 -13.92 15.23
N ALA A 98 0.16 -12.67 15.69
CA ALA A 98 -0.95 -12.10 16.47
C ALA A 98 -2.27 -12.04 15.67
N LEU A 99 -2.27 -12.35 14.36
CA LEU A 99 -3.50 -12.46 13.57
C LEU A 99 -4.47 -13.51 14.13
N ALA A 100 -3.94 -14.64 14.62
CA ALA A 100 -4.72 -15.72 15.21
C ALA A 100 -5.13 -15.44 16.68
N CYS A 101 -4.88 -14.23 17.20
CA CYS A 101 -5.12 -13.91 18.59
C CYS A 101 -6.62 -13.87 18.92
N THR A 102 -7.03 -14.69 19.89
CA THR A 102 -8.39 -14.80 20.43
C THR A 102 -8.55 -14.13 21.80
N ASN A 103 -7.62 -13.24 22.17
CA ASN A 103 -7.66 -12.52 23.44
C ASN A 103 -8.99 -11.75 23.59
N SER A 104 -9.71 -12.01 24.66
CA SER A 104 -10.98 -11.37 24.99
C SER A 104 -11.17 -11.25 26.50
N LYS A 105 -12.21 -10.54 26.96
CA LYS A 105 -12.57 -10.51 28.39
C LYS A 105 -12.91 -11.91 28.94
N ALA A 106 -13.47 -12.78 28.11
CA ALA A 106 -13.84 -14.15 28.50
C ALA A 106 -12.64 -15.11 28.43
N THR A 107 -11.68 -14.83 27.55
CA THR A 107 -10.48 -15.63 27.30
C THR A 107 -9.23 -14.74 27.31
N PRO A 108 -8.85 -14.20 28.49
CA PRO A 108 -7.73 -13.27 28.58
C PRO A 108 -6.41 -13.99 28.30
N CYS A 109 -5.59 -13.40 27.44
CA CYS A 109 -4.26 -13.92 27.12
C CYS A 109 -3.29 -13.63 28.29
N PRO A 110 -2.59 -14.64 28.85
CA PRO A 110 -1.62 -14.43 29.91
C PRO A 110 -0.43 -13.54 29.52
N MET A 111 -0.10 -13.47 28.22
CA MET A 111 1.02 -12.70 27.68
C MET A 111 0.59 -11.33 27.13
N VAL A 112 -0.64 -10.86 27.42
CA VAL A 112 -1.19 -9.63 26.81
C VAL A 112 -0.32 -8.39 27.07
N THR A 113 0.25 -8.27 28.29
CA THR A 113 1.10 -7.15 28.70
C THR A 113 2.47 -7.15 28.01
N SER A 114 2.91 -8.30 27.51
CA SER A 114 4.18 -8.46 26.79
C SER A 114 3.95 -8.69 25.29
N CYS A 115 2.72 -8.60 24.81
CA CYS A 115 2.38 -8.88 23.42
C CYS A 115 2.97 -7.79 22.50
N PRO A 116 3.85 -8.14 21.54
CA PRO A 116 4.50 -7.15 20.69
C PRO A 116 3.53 -6.23 19.95
N TYR A 117 2.39 -6.77 19.47
CA TYR A 117 1.34 -5.99 18.82
C TYR A 117 0.67 -4.99 19.78
N ILE A 118 0.38 -5.40 21.02
CA ILE A 118 -0.28 -4.53 22.00
C ILE A 118 0.65 -3.40 22.40
N ILE A 119 1.92 -3.71 22.68
CA ILE A 119 2.96 -2.72 23.00
C ILE A 119 3.11 -1.73 21.85
N ALA A 120 3.33 -2.20 20.61
CA ALA A 120 3.49 -1.32 19.45
C ALA A 120 2.28 -0.41 19.25
N ARG A 121 1.06 -0.94 19.45
CA ARG A 121 -0.17 -0.15 19.33
C ARG A 121 -0.26 0.92 20.41
N GLU A 122 0.10 0.61 21.65
CA GLU A 122 0.12 1.58 22.76
C GLU A 122 1.19 2.66 22.57
N GLU A 123 2.39 2.27 22.16
CA GLU A 123 3.47 3.19 21.83
C GLU A 123 3.07 4.14 20.69
N ALA A 124 2.52 3.61 19.60
CA ALA A 124 2.02 4.41 18.49
C ALA A 124 0.85 5.31 18.90
N THR A 125 -0.08 4.83 19.72
CA THR A 125 -1.22 5.64 20.18
C THR A 125 -0.74 6.84 21.00
N ASN A 126 0.27 6.63 21.86
CA ASN A 126 0.77 7.64 22.77
C ASN A 126 1.82 8.58 22.15
N SER A 127 2.44 8.21 21.02
CA SER A 127 3.47 9.03 20.37
C SER A 127 2.93 10.31 19.73
N ASP A 128 3.81 11.32 19.61
CA ASP A 128 3.53 12.53 18.82
C ASP A 128 3.43 12.23 17.33
N LEU A 129 4.16 11.21 16.85
CA LEU A 129 4.18 10.78 15.46
C LEU A 129 3.95 9.26 15.38
N ALA A 130 2.76 8.88 14.92
CA ALA A 130 2.40 7.49 14.65
C ALA A 130 2.57 7.23 13.15
N VAL A 131 3.30 6.18 12.80
CA VAL A 131 3.56 5.79 11.40
C VAL A 131 2.79 4.51 11.11
N LEU A 132 1.91 4.55 10.10
CA LEU A 132 0.98 3.47 9.80
C LEU A 132 0.97 3.13 8.31
N ASN A 133 0.57 1.90 8.01
CA ASN A 133 0.13 1.57 6.66
C ASN A 133 -1.23 2.25 6.38
N SER A 134 -1.42 2.80 5.19
CA SER A 134 -2.69 3.45 4.80
C SER A 134 -3.91 2.53 5.01
N THR A 135 -3.82 1.24 4.66
CA THR A 135 -4.91 0.28 4.92
C THR A 135 -5.14 0.10 6.41
N TYR A 136 -4.09 -0.08 7.22
CA TYR A 136 -4.25 -0.23 8.68
C TYR A 136 -4.89 1.02 9.29
N TYR A 137 -4.49 2.21 8.86
CA TYR A 137 -5.09 3.46 9.30
C TYR A 137 -6.60 3.47 9.02
N LEU A 138 -7.05 3.19 7.80
CA LEU A 138 -8.48 3.19 7.46
C LEU A 138 -9.29 2.25 8.36
N TYR A 139 -8.78 1.05 8.64
CA TYR A 139 -9.44 0.13 9.57
C TYR A 139 -9.43 0.64 11.01
N ALA A 140 -8.30 1.14 11.50
CA ALA A 140 -8.16 1.58 12.89
C ALA A 140 -9.00 2.84 13.18
N SER A 141 -8.98 3.83 12.28
CA SER A 141 -9.74 5.07 12.43
C SER A 141 -11.24 4.82 12.35
N ASN A 142 -11.72 4.08 11.33
CA ASN A 142 -13.15 3.94 11.08
C ASN A 142 -13.85 2.93 11.99
N TYR A 143 -13.18 1.85 12.41
CA TYR A 143 -13.83 0.83 13.26
C TYR A 143 -13.56 1.00 14.76
N THR A 144 -12.48 1.68 15.14
CA THR A 144 -12.09 1.82 16.55
C THR A 144 -11.84 3.25 17.01
N GLY A 145 -11.91 4.24 16.11
CA GLY A 145 -11.58 5.64 16.40
C GLY A 145 -10.09 5.87 16.70
N GLN A 146 -9.24 4.86 16.52
CA GLN A 146 -7.81 4.97 16.82
C GLN A 146 -7.11 5.78 15.74
N PHE A 147 -6.10 6.57 16.15
CA PHE A 147 -5.26 7.38 15.25
C PHE A 147 -5.98 8.50 14.48
N GLN A 148 -7.23 8.81 14.83
CA GLN A 148 -7.84 10.11 14.51
C GLN A 148 -7.06 11.19 15.30
N ARG A 149 -6.42 12.10 14.57
CA ARG A 149 -5.44 13.07 15.11
C ARG A 149 -5.68 14.43 14.47
N ASP A 150 -5.18 15.52 15.05
CA ASP A 150 -5.42 16.84 14.46
C ASP A 150 -4.81 17.00 13.05
N LEU A 151 -3.70 16.31 12.78
CA LEU A 151 -2.99 16.33 11.49
C LEU A 151 -2.79 14.91 10.94
N LEU A 152 -3.20 14.71 9.68
CA LEU A 152 -2.88 13.55 8.86
C LEU A 152 -1.83 13.90 7.81
N ILE A 153 -0.76 13.13 7.73
CA ILE A 153 0.23 13.20 6.66
C ILE A 153 0.02 11.99 5.76
N VAL A 154 -0.28 12.23 4.49
CA VAL A 154 -0.48 11.20 3.48
C VAL A 154 0.71 11.21 2.52
N ASP A 155 1.57 10.21 2.61
CA ASP A 155 2.68 10.01 1.67
C ASP A 155 2.26 9.09 0.52
N GLU A 156 2.77 9.37 -0.68
CA GLU A 156 2.31 8.78 -1.94
C GLU A 156 0.79 8.97 -2.13
N ALA A 157 0.33 10.22 -1.99
CA ALA A 157 -1.08 10.59 -2.07
C ALA A 157 -1.77 10.16 -3.38
N ASP A 158 -1.03 10.08 -4.48
CA ASP A 158 -1.49 9.57 -5.78
C ASP A 158 -1.91 8.08 -5.74
N GLN A 159 -1.42 7.30 -4.76
CA GLN A 159 -1.82 5.91 -4.57
C GLN A 159 -2.96 5.74 -3.56
N PHE A 160 -3.30 6.80 -2.82
CA PHE A 160 -4.21 6.68 -1.69
C PHE A 160 -5.65 6.42 -2.12
N GLU A 161 -6.06 6.92 -3.28
CA GLU A 161 -7.35 6.64 -3.90
C GLU A 161 -7.60 5.13 -4.00
N ARG A 162 -6.64 4.39 -4.56
CA ARG A 162 -6.69 2.92 -4.67
C ARG A 162 -6.82 2.24 -3.31
N VAL A 163 -6.17 2.76 -2.27
CA VAL A 163 -6.29 2.22 -0.92
C VAL A 163 -7.71 2.40 -0.38
N ILE A 164 -8.36 3.53 -0.67
CA ILE A 164 -9.76 3.77 -0.31
C ILE A 164 -10.69 2.84 -1.09
N VAL A 165 -10.48 2.67 -2.41
CA VAL A 165 -11.22 1.69 -3.24
C VAL A 165 -11.15 0.31 -2.61
N ASP A 166 -9.94 -0.15 -2.29
CA ASP A 166 -9.70 -1.47 -1.70
C ASP A 166 -10.30 -1.62 -0.29
N PHE A 167 -10.53 -0.51 0.43
CA PHE A 167 -11.14 -0.51 1.75
C PHE A 167 -12.67 -0.61 1.69
N VAL A 168 -13.31 0.09 0.75
CA VAL A 168 -14.77 0.09 0.60
C VAL A 168 -15.30 -1.09 -0.23
N LYS A 169 -14.43 -1.77 -0.99
CA LYS A 169 -14.83 -2.88 -1.86
C LYS A 169 -15.68 -3.94 -1.13
N VAL A 170 -16.60 -4.54 -1.86
CA VAL A 170 -17.30 -5.75 -1.42
C VAL A 170 -16.68 -6.94 -2.15
N GLU A 171 -16.18 -7.92 -1.41
CA GLU A 171 -15.60 -9.12 -2.00
C GLU A 171 -16.30 -10.39 -1.48
N LEU A 172 -16.89 -11.13 -2.41
CA LEU A 172 -17.36 -12.49 -2.23
C LEU A 172 -16.24 -13.44 -2.65
N SER A 173 -15.58 -14.06 -1.67
CA SER A 173 -14.55 -15.06 -1.96
C SER A 173 -15.16 -16.30 -2.62
N GLY A 174 -14.36 -17.07 -3.37
CA GLY A 174 -14.83 -18.35 -3.93
C GLY A 174 -15.34 -19.34 -2.87
N SER A 175 -14.82 -19.25 -1.63
CA SER A 175 -15.36 -20.01 -0.49
C SER A 175 -16.76 -19.55 -0.06
N ASN A 176 -17.06 -18.24 -0.12
CA ASN A 176 -18.39 -17.72 0.17
C ASN A 176 -19.38 -18.20 -0.90
N ILE A 177 -19.00 -18.10 -2.17
CA ILE A 177 -19.82 -18.50 -3.32
C ILE A 177 -20.10 -20.01 -3.26
N ARG A 178 -19.07 -20.83 -3.09
CA ARG A 178 -19.24 -22.29 -2.96
C ARG A 178 -20.17 -22.65 -1.82
N ARG A 179 -20.06 -21.97 -0.68
CA ARG A 179 -20.93 -22.23 0.48
C ARG A 179 -22.40 -21.93 0.19
N LEU A 180 -22.69 -20.85 -0.53
CA LEU A 180 -24.04 -20.52 -0.95
C LEU A 180 -24.59 -21.59 -1.90
N LEU A 181 -23.80 -21.99 -2.90
CA LEU A 181 -24.18 -23.05 -3.84
C LEU A 181 -24.41 -24.40 -3.14
N ASP A 182 -23.52 -24.81 -2.23
CA ASP A 182 -23.66 -26.04 -1.45
C ASP A 182 -24.89 -26.01 -0.53
N GLY A 183 -25.33 -24.80 -0.12
CA GLY A 183 -26.56 -24.55 0.63
C GLY A 183 -27.83 -24.56 -0.23
N GLY A 184 -27.72 -24.75 -1.55
CA GLY A 184 -28.85 -24.74 -2.49
C GLY A 184 -29.30 -23.34 -2.91
N TYR A 185 -28.51 -22.31 -2.65
CA TYR A 185 -28.80 -20.95 -3.11
C TYR A 185 -28.26 -20.73 -4.51
N ASN A 186 -29.06 -20.09 -5.35
CA ASN A 186 -28.60 -19.63 -6.65
C ASN A 186 -27.71 -18.41 -6.41
N VAL A 187 -26.51 -18.40 -7.03
CA VAL A 187 -25.62 -17.26 -7.06
C VAL A 187 -25.61 -16.75 -8.50
N PRO A 188 -25.77 -15.43 -8.75
CA PRO A 188 -25.74 -14.87 -10.09
C PRO A 188 -24.46 -15.21 -10.85
N GLU A 189 -24.54 -15.22 -12.18
CA GLU A 189 -23.36 -15.37 -13.02
C GLU A 189 -22.53 -14.07 -13.05
N ALA A 190 -21.27 -14.18 -13.46
CA ALA A 190 -20.30 -13.08 -13.43
C ALA A 190 -20.66 -11.90 -14.35
N ASP A 191 -21.46 -12.13 -15.39
CA ASP A 191 -21.88 -11.16 -16.41
C ASP A 191 -23.15 -10.38 -16.03
N TYR A 192 -23.71 -10.64 -14.85
CA TYR A 192 -24.85 -9.89 -14.31
C TYR A 192 -24.47 -8.44 -14.02
N SER A 193 -25.46 -7.55 -14.16
CA SER A 193 -25.36 -6.14 -13.79
C SER A 193 -25.23 -5.97 -12.27
N VAL A 194 -24.71 -4.82 -11.85
CA VAL A 194 -24.52 -4.52 -10.43
C VAL A 194 -25.86 -4.48 -9.69
N GLU A 195 -26.90 -3.99 -10.34
CA GLU A 195 -28.27 -3.91 -9.82
C GLU A 195 -28.82 -5.30 -9.52
N GLU A 196 -28.65 -6.27 -10.43
CA GLU A 196 -29.10 -7.65 -10.21
C GLU A 196 -28.34 -8.31 -9.04
N TRP A 197 -27.05 -8.01 -8.87
CA TRP A 197 -26.29 -8.47 -7.71
C TRP A 197 -26.79 -7.87 -6.39
N VAL A 198 -27.21 -6.61 -6.39
CA VAL A 198 -27.79 -5.94 -5.23
C VAL A 198 -29.16 -6.52 -4.88
N GLU A 199 -30.02 -6.75 -5.88
CA GLU A 199 -31.32 -7.42 -5.69
C GLU A 199 -31.13 -8.83 -5.11
N TRP A 200 -30.24 -9.61 -5.70
CA TRP A 200 -29.89 -10.94 -5.18
C TRP A 200 -29.37 -10.88 -3.73
N ALA A 201 -28.49 -9.94 -3.43
CA ALA A 201 -27.97 -9.77 -2.07
C ALA A 201 -29.10 -9.46 -1.09
N GLN A 202 -30.05 -8.61 -1.48
CA GLN A 202 -31.22 -8.27 -0.67
C GLN A 202 -32.09 -9.49 -0.36
N GLU A 203 -32.34 -10.35 -1.35
CA GLU A 203 -33.12 -11.59 -1.18
C GLU A 203 -32.38 -12.65 -0.34
N THR A 204 -31.04 -12.64 -0.38
CA THR A 204 -30.19 -13.64 0.28
C THR A 204 -29.95 -13.34 1.77
N ILE A 205 -30.13 -12.10 2.23
CA ILE A 205 -29.82 -11.69 3.62
C ILE A 205 -30.59 -12.50 4.66
N ASP A 206 -31.90 -12.70 4.48
CA ASP A 206 -32.72 -13.39 5.49
C ASP A 206 -32.31 -14.85 5.63
N ALA A 207 -32.00 -15.50 4.50
CA ALA A 207 -31.47 -16.84 4.48
C ALA A 207 -30.13 -16.95 5.23
N THR A 208 -29.17 -16.04 5.01
CA THR A 208 -27.88 -16.09 5.72
C THR A 208 -28.02 -15.79 7.21
N VAL A 209 -29.00 -14.98 7.61
CA VAL A 209 -29.37 -14.75 9.02
C VAL A 209 -29.89 -16.03 9.66
N GLU A 210 -30.82 -16.74 9.00
CA GLU A 210 -31.37 -18.00 9.50
C GLU A 210 -30.29 -19.08 9.64
N LEU A 211 -29.40 -19.20 8.65
CA LEU A 211 -28.27 -20.15 8.70
C LEU A 211 -27.30 -19.85 9.85
N ALA A 212 -26.99 -18.57 10.09
CA ALA A 212 -26.19 -18.18 11.24
C ALA A 212 -26.86 -18.58 12.58
N ALA A 213 -28.17 -18.39 12.68
CA ALA A 213 -28.94 -18.76 13.87
C ALA A 213 -29.00 -20.29 14.08
N GLN A 214 -29.24 -21.06 13.02
CA GLN A 214 -29.25 -22.52 13.06
C GLN A 214 -27.89 -23.09 13.46
N ALA A 215 -26.80 -22.60 12.86
CA ALA A 215 -25.43 -23.01 13.21
C ALA A 215 -25.13 -22.73 14.70
N LYS A 216 -25.59 -21.58 15.22
CA LYS A 216 -25.46 -21.23 16.64
C LYS A 216 -26.25 -22.19 17.54
N GLN A 217 -27.46 -22.59 17.16
CA GLN A 217 -28.26 -23.59 17.90
C GLN A 217 -27.55 -24.95 17.94
N LEU A 218 -26.91 -25.35 16.84
CA LEU A 218 -26.11 -26.57 16.73
C LEU A 218 -24.72 -26.46 17.37
N LYS A 219 -24.40 -25.35 18.04
CA LYS A 219 -23.10 -25.05 18.65
C LYS A 219 -21.92 -25.04 17.67
N ARG A 220 -22.18 -24.82 16.38
CA ARG A 220 -21.17 -24.63 15.33
C ARG A 220 -20.80 -23.15 15.23
N LEU A 221 -20.09 -22.65 16.24
CA LEU A 221 -19.84 -21.22 16.42
C LEU A 221 -19.05 -20.59 15.27
N GLU A 222 -18.04 -21.29 14.75
CA GLU A 222 -17.24 -20.79 13.61
C GLU A 222 -18.09 -20.65 12.35
N GLU A 223 -18.95 -21.63 12.07
CA GLU A 223 -19.90 -21.56 10.96
C GLU A 223 -20.89 -20.41 11.14
N ALA A 224 -21.42 -20.22 12.34
CA ALA A 224 -22.31 -19.11 12.66
C ALA A 224 -21.63 -17.75 12.45
N GLU A 225 -20.36 -17.60 12.84
CA GLU A 225 -19.58 -16.39 12.57
C GLU A 225 -19.35 -16.17 11.08
N GLN A 226 -19.03 -17.22 10.32
CA GLN A 226 -18.82 -17.12 8.88
C GLN A 226 -20.09 -16.65 8.16
N TRP A 227 -21.26 -17.21 8.51
CA TRP A 227 -22.55 -16.74 8.00
C TRP A 227 -22.84 -15.30 8.43
N GLY A 228 -22.58 -14.95 9.70
CA GLY A 228 -22.75 -13.59 10.19
C GLY A 228 -21.89 -12.56 9.43
N ARG A 229 -20.64 -12.91 9.09
CA ARG A 229 -19.76 -12.06 8.26
C ARG A 229 -20.28 -11.91 6.84
N LEU A 230 -20.79 -12.99 6.25
CA LEU A 230 -21.41 -12.93 4.91
C LEU A 230 -22.67 -12.05 4.93
N THR A 231 -23.56 -12.21 5.91
CA THR A 231 -24.73 -11.35 6.10
C THR A 231 -24.34 -9.87 6.19
N ALA A 232 -23.30 -9.54 6.97
CA ALA A 232 -22.83 -8.16 7.10
C ALA A 232 -22.33 -7.60 5.76
N LYS A 233 -21.64 -8.42 4.95
CA LYS A 233 -21.20 -8.03 3.60
C LYS A 233 -22.38 -7.78 2.65
N LEU A 234 -23.37 -8.67 2.63
CA LEU A 234 -24.56 -8.51 1.79
C LEU A 234 -25.37 -7.28 2.19
N LYS A 235 -25.52 -7.02 3.49
CA LYS A 235 -26.15 -5.77 3.97
C LYS A 235 -25.38 -4.53 3.55
N TYR A 236 -24.04 -4.57 3.63
CA TYR A 236 -23.21 -3.45 3.18
C TYR A 236 -23.36 -3.23 1.67
N MET A 237 -23.37 -4.30 0.88
CA MET A 237 -23.59 -4.26 -0.57
C MET A 237 -24.90 -3.56 -0.91
N VAL A 238 -26.02 -4.02 -0.34
CA VAL A 238 -27.36 -3.43 -0.57
C VAL A 238 -27.42 -1.92 -0.29
N VAL A 239 -26.65 -1.46 0.71
CA VAL A 239 -26.69 -0.05 1.13
C VAL A 239 -25.76 0.84 0.30
N ASN A 240 -24.63 0.32 -0.20
CA ASN A 240 -23.53 1.14 -0.71
C ASN A 240 -23.18 0.89 -2.18
N VAL A 241 -23.56 -0.25 -2.73
CA VAL A 241 -23.26 -0.63 -4.11
C VAL A 241 -24.37 -0.11 -5.01
N ASP A 242 -23.98 0.61 -6.05
CA ASP A 242 -24.87 1.28 -7.01
C ASP A 242 -24.29 1.19 -8.44
N ASP A 243 -24.97 1.81 -9.40
CA ASP A 243 -24.62 1.84 -10.83
C ASP A 243 -23.24 2.48 -11.14
N THR A 244 -22.60 3.12 -10.16
CA THR A 244 -21.23 3.66 -10.27
C THR A 244 -20.15 2.64 -9.90
N TRP A 245 -20.52 1.42 -9.56
CA TRP A 245 -19.60 0.32 -9.26
C TRP A 245 -19.40 -0.59 -10.47
N PHE A 246 -18.30 -1.33 -10.47
CA PHE A 246 -18.02 -2.38 -11.44
C PHE A 246 -17.67 -3.70 -10.76
N THR A 247 -17.88 -4.79 -11.50
CA THR A 247 -17.62 -6.17 -11.06
C THR A 247 -16.28 -6.64 -11.63
N GLU A 248 -15.44 -7.23 -10.78
CA GLU A 248 -14.17 -7.86 -11.13
C GLU A 248 -14.22 -9.34 -10.71
N VAL A 249 -14.04 -10.24 -11.68
CA VAL A 249 -14.04 -11.69 -11.44
C VAL A 249 -12.62 -12.22 -11.48
N ASN A 250 -12.26 -13.01 -10.47
CA ASN A 250 -10.98 -13.68 -10.39
C ASN A 250 -11.16 -15.17 -10.71
N ASP A 251 -10.92 -15.56 -11.97
CA ASP A 251 -11.10 -16.94 -12.45
C ASP A 251 -10.27 -17.98 -11.69
N THR A 252 -9.12 -17.58 -11.13
CA THR A 252 -8.23 -18.49 -10.40
C THR A 252 -8.80 -18.88 -9.04
N THR A 253 -9.41 -17.93 -8.34
CA THR A 253 -9.93 -18.13 -6.98
C THR A 253 -11.46 -18.31 -6.95
N GLY A 254 -12.14 -17.98 -8.05
CA GLY A 254 -13.59 -17.88 -8.14
C GLY A 254 -14.17 -16.75 -7.30
N SER A 255 -13.38 -15.73 -6.91
CA SER A 255 -13.90 -14.59 -6.16
C SER A 255 -14.50 -13.54 -7.08
N ILE A 256 -15.52 -12.84 -6.58
CA ILE A 256 -16.15 -11.71 -7.25
C ILE A 256 -16.01 -10.49 -6.35
N ALA A 257 -15.43 -9.42 -6.88
CA ALA A 257 -15.26 -8.15 -6.18
C ALA A 257 -16.06 -7.05 -6.86
N PHE A 258 -16.69 -6.21 -6.06
CA PHE A 258 -17.41 -5.02 -6.48
C PHE A 258 -16.59 -3.84 -6.00
N ARG A 259 -16.28 -2.91 -6.92
CA ARG A 259 -15.47 -1.71 -6.63
C ARG A 259 -16.18 -0.47 -7.15
N PRO A 260 -16.19 0.65 -6.41
CA PRO A 260 -16.65 1.91 -6.96
C PRO A 260 -15.66 2.41 -8.01
N VAL A 261 -16.17 3.07 -9.05
CA VAL A 261 -15.33 3.76 -10.05
C VAL A 261 -14.69 5.01 -9.46
N VAL A 262 -15.39 5.71 -8.56
CA VAL A 262 -14.91 6.96 -7.94
C VAL A 262 -15.07 6.88 -6.43
N VAL A 263 -14.03 7.27 -5.68
CA VAL A 263 -14.03 7.19 -4.20
C VAL A 263 -14.32 8.50 -3.48
N ARG A 264 -14.46 9.62 -4.20
CA ARG A 264 -14.76 10.93 -3.65
C ARG A 264 -15.88 10.90 -2.60
N LYS A 265 -16.98 10.17 -2.90
CA LYS A 265 -18.15 10.04 -2.00
C LYS A 265 -17.86 9.34 -0.66
N TYR A 266 -16.73 8.65 -0.54
CA TYR A 266 -16.30 7.95 0.67
C TYR A 266 -15.16 8.68 1.39
N ALA A 267 -14.28 9.36 0.65
CA ALA A 267 -13.03 9.86 1.19
C ALA A 267 -13.22 10.92 2.29
N SER A 268 -14.18 11.84 2.17
CA SER A 268 -14.47 12.84 3.23
C SER A 268 -14.75 12.16 4.58
N ASN A 269 -15.77 11.29 4.64
CA ASN A 269 -16.20 10.68 5.89
C ASN A 269 -15.18 9.67 6.44
N LEU A 270 -14.51 8.91 5.55
CA LEU A 270 -13.58 7.86 5.96
C LEU A 270 -12.21 8.38 6.38
N VAL A 271 -11.84 9.55 5.88
CA VAL A 271 -10.51 10.12 6.07
C VAL A 271 -10.62 11.52 6.65
N TRP A 272 -11.09 12.50 5.88
CA TRP A 272 -10.87 13.92 6.16
C TRP A 272 -11.64 14.45 7.37
N ASP A 273 -12.87 13.99 7.60
CA ASP A 273 -13.71 14.39 8.74
C ASP A 273 -13.06 14.05 10.11
N ASN A 274 -12.09 13.14 10.12
CA ASN A 274 -11.37 12.71 11.31
C ASN A 274 -10.17 13.61 11.66
N HIS A 275 -9.89 14.64 10.85
CA HIS A 275 -8.70 15.48 10.94
C HIS A 275 -9.06 16.95 10.75
N LYS A 276 -8.31 17.85 11.41
CA LYS A 276 -8.48 19.29 11.17
C LYS A 276 -7.75 19.74 9.91
N ARG A 277 -6.61 19.11 9.63
CA ARG A 277 -5.70 19.47 8.54
C ARG A 277 -5.04 18.23 7.97
N ALA A 278 -4.73 18.27 6.68
CA ALA A 278 -3.94 17.23 6.02
C ALA A 278 -2.74 17.83 5.28
N LEU A 279 -1.62 17.10 5.30
CA LEU A 279 -0.49 17.30 4.39
C LEU A 279 -0.40 16.07 3.49
N ALA A 280 -0.85 16.20 2.26
CA ALA A 280 -0.73 15.17 1.24
C ALA A 280 0.51 15.44 0.39
N MET A 281 1.34 14.43 0.19
CA MET A 281 2.58 14.55 -0.59
C MET A 281 2.69 13.41 -1.59
N SER A 282 3.14 13.72 -2.81
CA SER A 282 3.50 12.70 -3.80
C SER A 282 4.60 13.23 -4.72
N ALA A 283 5.36 12.32 -5.31
CA ALA A 283 6.32 12.64 -6.36
C ALA A 283 5.67 12.82 -7.75
N THR A 284 4.44 12.31 -7.93
CA THR A 284 3.81 12.10 -9.24
C THR A 284 2.39 12.65 -9.26
N ILE A 285 2.24 13.92 -8.89
CA ILE A 285 0.97 14.64 -9.02
C ILE A 285 0.87 15.15 -10.47
N LEU A 286 0.32 14.34 -11.37
CA LEU A 286 0.19 14.73 -12.79
C LEU A 286 -0.77 15.90 -12.97
N ASP A 287 -1.91 15.82 -12.28
CA ASP A 287 -2.93 16.86 -12.25
C ASP A 287 -3.43 17.01 -10.80
N PRO A 288 -3.17 18.15 -10.15
CA PRO A 288 -3.56 18.37 -8.76
C PRO A 288 -5.07 18.46 -8.57
N GLU A 289 -5.83 18.91 -9.56
CA GLU A 289 -7.29 19.01 -9.46
C GLU A 289 -7.92 17.61 -9.51
N ILE A 290 -7.36 16.71 -10.33
CA ILE A 290 -7.79 15.31 -10.39
C ILE A 290 -7.46 14.61 -9.06
N VAL A 291 -6.21 14.69 -8.58
CA VAL A 291 -5.82 14.00 -7.33
C VAL A 291 -6.61 14.52 -6.13
N ALA A 292 -6.76 15.84 -6.00
CA ALA A 292 -7.58 16.43 -4.93
C ALA A 292 -9.07 16.06 -5.09
N GLY A 293 -9.57 16.07 -6.33
CA GLY A 293 -10.96 15.73 -6.65
C GLY A 293 -11.32 14.28 -6.36
N ASP A 294 -10.49 13.32 -6.76
CA ASP A 294 -10.68 11.89 -6.53
C ASP A 294 -10.65 11.55 -5.04
N LEU A 295 -9.78 12.24 -4.30
CA LEU A 295 -9.67 12.13 -2.85
C LEU A 295 -10.70 12.97 -2.10
N ASP A 296 -11.49 13.84 -2.73
CA ASP A 296 -12.31 14.85 -2.03
C ASP A 296 -11.52 15.71 -1.02
N LEU A 297 -10.25 15.99 -1.34
CA LEU A 297 -9.36 16.74 -0.47
C LEU A 297 -9.42 18.24 -0.81
N ASP A 298 -10.02 19.05 0.07
CA ASP A 298 -9.93 20.51 -0.01
C ASP A 298 -8.57 20.98 0.51
N ALA A 299 -7.65 21.27 -0.42
CA ALA A 299 -6.28 21.64 -0.11
C ALA A 299 -5.73 22.69 -1.08
N GLU A 300 -4.87 23.57 -0.57
CA GLU A 300 -4.00 24.36 -1.43
C GLU A 300 -2.95 23.44 -2.08
N TYR A 301 -2.45 23.81 -3.26
CA TYR A 301 -1.44 23.03 -3.98
C TYR A 301 -0.12 23.78 -4.09
N MET A 302 1.00 23.05 -3.94
CA MET A 302 2.33 23.57 -4.23
C MET A 302 3.24 22.52 -4.87
N VAL A 303 4.17 22.99 -5.70
CA VAL A 303 5.23 22.19 -6.31
C VAL A 303 6.57 22.62 -5.74
N VAL A 304 7.43 21.66 -5.42
CA VAL A 304 8.83 21.92 -5.08
C VAL A 304 9.77 21.25 -6.08
N SER A 305 10.81 21.98 -6.48
CA SER A 305 11.82 21.46 -7.38
C SER A 305 12.72 20.42 -6.72
N THR A 306 13.49 19.70 -7.54
CA THR A 306 14.57 18.83 -7.07
C THR A 306 15.92 19.49 -7.31
N ASP A 307 16.85 19.35 -6.36
CA ASP A 307 18.23 19.82 -6.49
C ASP A 307 19.14 18.82 -7.20
N PHE A 308 18.63 17.64 -7.59
CA PHE A 308 19.45 16.63 -8.25
C PHE A 308 19.77 17.06 -9.69
N PRO A 309 21.06 17.11 -10.07
CA PRO A 309 21.46 17.40 -11.45
C PRO A 309 20.83 16.43 -12.44
N ILE A 310 20.32 16.93 -13.57
CA ILE A 310 19.65 16.10 -14.59
C ILE A 310 20.65 15.11 -15.21
N GLU A 311 21.92 15.50 -15.28
CA GLU A 311 23.03 14.73 -15.82
C GLU A 311 23.26 13.42 -15.05
N ASN A 312 22.85 13.37 -13.77
CA ASN A 312 22.98 12.19 -12.92
C ASN A 312 21.85 11.17 -13.11
N ARG A 313 20.84 11.48 -13.95
CA ARG A 313 19.64 10.65 -14.15
C ARG A 313 19.24 10.53 -15.64
N PRO A 314 20.13 10.08 -16.53
CA PRO A 314 19.79 9.94 -17.94
C PRO A 314 18.67 8.90 -18.14
N ILE A 315 17.63 9.27 -18.90
CA ILE A 315 16.51 8.38 -19.25
C ILE A 315 16.62 8.01 -20.73
N TYR A 316 16.80 6.72 -21.01
CA TYR A 316 16.84 6.18 -22.37
C TYR A 316 15.54 5.46 -22.70
N ASN A 317 14.72 6.06 -23.56
CA ASN A 317 13.47 5.46 -23.99
C ASN A 317 13.67 4.50 -25.19
N MET A 318 13.66 3.20 -24.92
CA MET A 318 13.85 2.14 -25.93
C MET A 318 12.55 1.69 -26.62
N SER A 319 11.39 2.27 -26.28
CA SER A 319 10.09 1.88 -26.86
C SER A 319 10.03 2.02 -28.38
N LYS A 320 10.75 2.99 -28.95
CA LYS A 320 10.85 3.17 -30.41
C LYS A 320 11.48 1.97 -31.13
N TYR A 321 12.33 1.20 -30.46
CA TYR A 321 13.01 0.04 -31.03
C TYR A 321 12.29 -1.27 -30.73
N LEU A 322 11.70 -1.38 -29.54
CA LEU A 322 10.99 -2.60 -29.10
C LEU A 322 9.53 -2.63 -29.57
N GLY A 323 8.92 -1.48 -29.88
CA GLY A 323 7.48 -1.36 -30.10
C GLY A 323 6.66 -1.66 -28.84
N SER A 324 5.34 -1.78 -28.98
CA SER A 324 4.42 -2.07 -27.86
C SER A 324 4.63 -3.46 -27.27
N LEU A 325 4.62 -3.59 -25.94
CA LEU A 325 4.69 -4.88 -25.25
C LEU A 325 3.31 -5.23 -24.68
N ASN A 326 2.74 -6.34 -25.13
CA ASN A 326 1.49 -6.90 -24.61
C ASN A 326 1.58 -8.43 -24.54
N VAL A 327 0.58 -9.05 -23.90
CA VAL A 327 0.53 -10.51 -23.70
C VAL A 327 0.67 -11.29 -25.01
N ASN A 328 0.19 -10.74 -26.13
CA ASN A 328 0.19 -11.41 -27.42
C ASN A 328 1.56 -11.39 -28.12
N ASN A 329 2.38 -10.35 -27.89
CA ASN A 329 3.66 -10.18 -28.59
C ASN A 329 4.90 -10.30 -27.69
N ILE A 330 4.70 -10.51 -26.38
CA ILE A 330 5.80 -10.57 -25.42
C ILE A 330 6.77 -11.72 -25.70
N SER A 331 6.24 -12.89 -26.09
CA SER A 331 7.04 -14.07 -26.42
C SER A 331 7.95 -13.85 -27.64
N GLU A 332 7.46 -13.11 -28.63
CA GLU A 332 8.23 -12.75 -29.83
C GLU A 332 9.37 -11.75 -29.50
N LYS A 333 9.10 -10.82 -28.59
CA LYS A 333 10.04 -9.73 -28.23
C LYS A 333 10.99 -10.09 -27.10
N LEU A 334 10.73 -11.18 -26.38
CA LEU A 334 11.53 -11.65 -25.25
C LEU A 334 13.02 -11.82 -25.61
N PRO A 335 13.42 -12.37 -26.78
CA PRO A 335 14.82 -12.46 -27.17
C PRO A 335 15.50 -11.09 -27.31
N THR A 336 14.79 -10.07 -27.80
CA THR A 336 15.33 -8.71 -27.92
C THR A 336 15.49 -8.05 -26.54
N ILE A 337 14.51 -8.24 -25.65
CA ILE A 337 14.59 -7.74 -24.26
C ILE A 337 15.75 -8.41 -23.52
N LYS A 338 15.91 -9.73 -23.69
CA LYS A 338 17.04 -10.49 -23.15
C LYS A 338 18.37 -9.84 -23.53
N VAL A 339 18.62 -9.65 -24.84
CA VAL A 339 19.87 -9.05 -25.34
C VAL A 339 20.10 -7.64 -24.77
N LEU A 340 19.03 -6.84 -24.61
CA LEU A 340 19.13 -5.52 -24.01
C LEU A 340 19.60 -5.60 -22.55
N VAL A 341 18.98 -6.48 -21.76
CA VAL A 341 19.32 -6.67 -20.33
C VAL A 341 20.76 -7.19 -20.18
N GLU A 342 21.16 -8.18 -20.98
CA GLU A 342 22.53 -8.71 -20.99
C GLU A 342 23.55 -7.61 -21.33
N ARG A 343 23.31 -6.83 -22.39
CA ARG A 343 24.21 -5.72 -22.77
C ARG A 343 24.34 -4.64 -21.70
N ILE A 344 23.25 -4.33 -20.99
CA ILE A 344 23.31 -3.37 -19.88
C ILE A 344 24.09 -3.97 -18.71
N ALA A 345 23.85 -5.23 -18.36
CA ALA A 345 24.63 -5.91 -17.33
C ALA A 345 26.13 -5.95 -17.67
N GLU A 346 26.48 -6.20 -18.93
CA GLU A 346 27.86 -6.18 -19.45
C GLU A 346 28.49 -4.79 -19.45
N ALA A 347 27.72 -3.74 -19.76
CA ALA A 347 28.19 -2.35 -19.72
C ALA A 347 28.47 -1.85 -18.30
N TYR A 348 27.86 -2.49 -17.29
CA TYR A 348 28.02 -2.16 -15.87
C TYR A 348 28.50 -3.38 -15.07
N PRO A 349 29.71 -3.91 -15.30
CA PRO A 349 30.18 -5.16 -14.70
C PRO A 349 30.30 -5.10 -13.17
N GLU A 350 30.67 -3.93 -12.64
CA GLU A 350 30.95 -3.70 -11.21
C GLU A 350 29.78 -3.02 -10.46
N SER A 351 28.66 -2.76 -11.13
CA SER A 351 27.51 -2.06 -10.52
C SER A 351 26.34 -3.01 -10.38
N LYS A 352 25.60 -2.96 -9.27
CA LYS A 352 24.32 -3.67 -9.24
C LYS A 352 23.37 -3.10 -10.30
N VAL A 353 22.54 -3.93 -10.90
CA VAL A 353 21.54 -3.51 -11.91
C VAL A 353 20.17 -3.97 -11.46
N LEU A 354 19.18 -3.10 -11.63
CA LEU A 354 17.81 -3.40 -11.25
C LEU A 354 16.93 -3.44 -12.50
N VAL A 355 16.22 -4.55 -12.69
CA VAL A 355 15.34 -4.82 -13.83
C VAL A 355 13.91 -4.95 -13.31
N HIS A 356 13.14 -3.90 -13.47
CA HIS A 356 11.73 -3.88 -13.12
C HIS A 356 10.89 -4.48 -14.24
N CYS A 357 10.35 -5.67 -13.99
CA CYS A 357 9.28 -6.24 -14.82
C CYS A 357 7.92 -5.83 -14.26
N HIS A 358 6.84 -6.08 -14.99
CA HIS A 358 5.49 -5.73 -14.51
C HIS A 358 4.71 -6.90 -13.92
N SER A 359 5.20 -8.12 -14.09
CA SER A 359 4.55 -9.34 -13.63
C SER A 359 5.58 -10.41 -13.28
N TYR A 360 5.23 -11.26 -12.31
CA TYR A 360 6.04 -12.43 -11.95
C TYR A 360 6.23 -13.39 -13.12
N SER A 361 5.22 -13.53 -13.98
CA SER A 361 5.30 -14.36 -15.18
C SER A 361 6.37 -13.83 -16.15
N LEU A 362 6.38 -12.52 -16.44
CA LEU A 362 7.43 -11.93 -17.26
C LEU A 362 8.81 -12.03 -16.61
N THR A 363 8.93 -11.74 -15.31
CA THR A 363 10.19 -11.90 -14.57
C THR A 363 10.76 -13.30 -14.76
N LYS A 364 9.92 -14.33 -14.57
CA LYS A 364 10.31 -15.72 -14.73
C LYS A 364 10.71 -16.04 -16.17
N MET A 365 9.88 -15.68 -17.15
CA MET A 365 10.18 -15.92 -18.57
C MET A 365 11.50 -15.26 -19.00
N LEU A 366 11.74 -14.01 -18.59
CA LEU A 366 12.96 -13.29 -18.93
C LEU A 366 14.19 -13.89 -18.25
N PHE A 367 14.09 -14.26 -16.97
CA PHE A 367 15.16 -14.91 -16.23
C PHE A 367 15.55 -16.27 -16.86
N GLU A 368 14.54 -17.07 -17.21
CA GLU A 368 14.73 -18.35 -17.91
C GLU A 368 15.35 -18.15 -19.30
N ALA A 369 14.90 -17.13 -20.05
CA ALA A 369 15.45 -16.81 -21.37
C ALA A 369 16.92 -16.37 -21.31
N ILE A 370 17.30 -15.57 -20.30
CA ILE A 370 18.70 -15.21 -20.03
C ILE A 370 19.53 -16.47 -19.78
N GLY A 371 18.94 -17.50 -19.17
CA GLY A 371 19.61 -18.76 -18.82
C GLY A 371 20.25 -18.72 -17.44
N GLY A 372 19.93 -17.70 -16.63
CA GLY A 372 20.58 -17.42 -15.36
C GLY A 372 22.05 -17.01 -15.53
N GLY A 373 22.78 -17.03 -14.42
CA GLY A 373 24.20 -16.68 -14.32
C GLY A 373 24.54 -16.26 -12.90
N ASP A 374 25.81 -16.32 -12.51
CA ASP A 374 26.24 -16.09 -11.11
C ASP A 374 25.74 -14.75 -10.55
N ARG A 375 25.59 -13.76 -11.43
CA ARG A 375 25.20 -12.40 -11.09
C ARG A 375 23.69 -12.14 -11.18
N PHE A 376 22.92 -12.96 -11.89
CA PHE A 376 21.48 -12.73 -12.09
C PHE A 376 20.66 -13.38 -10.98
N ILE A 377 19.79 -12.59 -10.34
CA ILE A 377 18.85 -13.07 -9.33
C ILE A 377 17.43 -12.59 -9.63
N MET A 378 16.43 -13.33 -9.15
CA MET A 378 15.02 -12.95 -9.25
C MET A 378 14.25 -13.35 -8.00
N ASN A 379 13.11 -12.69 -7.76
CA ASN A 379 12.09 -13.21 -6.86
C ASN A 379 10.90 -13.74 -7.68
N SER A 380 10.45 -14.93 -7.32
CA SER A 380 9.40 -15.68 -8.01
C SER A 380 8.01 -15.38 -7.46
N SER A 381 7.91 -14.79 -6.27
CA SER A 381 6.65 -14.50 -5.60
C SER A 381 6.77 -13.29 -4.66
N ALA A 382 5.68 -13.00 -3.94
CA ALA A 382 5.71 -12.04 -2.84
C ALA A 382 6.37 -12.60 -1.57
N LYS A 383 6.47 -13.93 -1.43
CA LYS A 383 6.95 -14.61 -0.22
C LYS A 383 8.48 -14.57 -0.10
N ASP A 384 9.18 -14.81 -1.20
CA ASP A 384 10.65 -14.79 -1.31
C ASP A 384 11.21 -13.39 -1.58
N ARG A 385 10.34 -12.41 -1.88
CA ARG A 385 10.74 -11.04 -2.24
C ARG A 385 11.66 -10.41 -1.20
N GLN A 386 11.32 -10.52 0.08
CA GLN A 386 12.09 -9.87 1.15
C GLN A 386 13.51 -10.42 1.24
N GLU A 387 13.65 -11.74 1.26
CA GLU A 387 14.95 -12.43 1.30
C GLU A 387 15.82 -12.06 0.08
N VAL A 388 15.24 -12.05 -1.11
CA VAL A 388 15.95 -11.68 -2.35
C VAL A 388 16.39 -10.21 -2.32
N PHE A 389 15.56 -9.31 -1.78
CA PHE A 389 15.89 -7.89 -1.66
C PHE A 389 17.00 -7.65 -0.64
N GLU A 390 16.94 -8.32 0.51
CA GLU A 390 18.00 -8.28 1.52
C GLU A 390 19.32 -8.81 0.96
N ARG A 391 19.30 -9.94 0.24
CA ARG A 391 20.49 -10.47 -0.47
C ARG A 391 21.04 -9.44 -1.47
N PHE A 392 20.18 -8.83 -2.28
CA PHE A 392 20.60 -7.83 -3.25
C PHE A 392 21.23 -6.60 -2.59
N LEU A 393 20.69 -6.13 -1.47
CA LEU A 393 21.18 -4.96 -0.76
C LEU A 393 22.52 -5.22 -0.07
N ILE A 394 22.63 -6.35 0.65
CA ILE A 394 23.78 -6.66 1.51
C ILE A 394 24.97 -7.21 0.71
N SER A 395 24.73 -7.95 -0.38
CA SER A 395 25.81 -8.54 -1.16
C SER A 395 26.78 -7.48 -1.71
N GLU A 396 28.08 -7.71 -1.64
CA GLU A 396 29.09 -6.89 -2.31
C GLU A 396 29.20 -7.24 -3.80
N GLU A 397 28.64 -8.36 -4.22
CA GLU A 397 28.63 -8.77 -5.63
C GLU A 397 27.75 -7.81 -6.46
N PRO A 398 28.10 -7.56 -7.74
CA PRO A 398 27.42 -6.58 -8.57
C PRO A 398 26.06 -7.07 -9.10
N LEU A 399 25.26 -7.81 -8.33
CA LEU A 399 24.05 -8.52 -8.74
C LEU A 399 23.10 -7.76 -9.70
N VAL A 400 22.45 -8.50 -10.60
CA VAL A 400 21.39 -8.04 -11.49
C VAL A 400 20.06 -8.62 -11.02
N LEU A 401 19.19 -7.79 -10.46
CA LEU A 401 17.92 -8.22 -9.89
C LEU A 401 16.76 -8.00 -10.85
N LEU A 402 16.05 -9.08 -11.20
CA LEU A 402 14.78 -9.03 -11.93
C LEU A 402 13.61 -9.15 -10.95
N SER A 403 12.73 -8.14 -10.90
CA SER A 403 11.59 -8.16 -9.97
C SER A 403 10.38 -7.35 -10.47
N PRO A 404 9.14 -7.81 -10.18
CA PRO A 404 7.94 -7.03 -10.44
C PRO A 404 7.65 -5.94 -9.40
N SER A 405 8.53 -5.73 -8.41
CA SER A 405 8.28 -4.79 -7.31
C SER A 405 9.53 -3.97 -6.94
N CYS A 406 10.31 -3.59 -7.94
CA CYS A 406 11.54 -2.81 -7.75
C CYS A 406 11.31 -1.40 -7.19
N ALA A 407 10.11 -0.83 -7.35
CA ALA A 407 9.80 0.52 -6.87
C ALA A 407 10.10 0.70 -5.37
N ALA A 408 9.84 -0.33 -4.56
CA ALA A 408 10.15 -0.34 -3.13
C ALA A 408 11.65 -0.41 -2.81
N LEU A 409 12.49 -0.90 -3.74
CA LEU A 409 13.95 -0.88 -3.62
C LEU A 409 14.53 0.47 -4.03
N CYS A 410 13.98 1.13 -5.04
CA CYS A 410 14.44 2.44 -5.49
C CYS A 410 14.40 3.50 -4.39
N SER A 411 13.42 3.43 -3.47
CA SER A 411 13.34 4.35 -2.32
C SER A 411 14.46 4.13 -1.30
N VAL A 412 14.90 2.87 -1.12
CA VAL A 412 15.98 2.47 -0.19
C VAL A 412 17.36 2.72 -0.81
N LEU A 413 17.49 2.56 -2.12
CA LEU A 413 18.73 2.65 -2.89
C LEU A 413 19.09 4.08 -3.31
N SER A 414 18.43 5.10 -2.76
CA SER A 414 18.68 6.51 -3.10
C SER A 414 20.15 6.97 -2.95
N SER A 415 20.98 6.20 -2.22
CA SER A 415 22.43 6.36 -2.06
C SER A 415 23.29 5.63 -3.10
N PHE A 416 22.71 4.78 -3.96
CA PHE A 416 23.40 4.02 -5.01
C PHE A 416 22.84 4.42 -6.39
N LEU A 417 23.68 5.00 -7.25
CA LEU A 417 23.33 5.21 -8.66
C LEU A 417 23.34 3.85 -9.37
N LEU A 418 22.18 3.19 -9.38
CA LEU A 418 22.02 1.88 -10.03
C LEU A 418 21.38 2.04 -11.41
N PRO A 419 21.97 1.44 -12.46
CA PRO A 419 21.29 1.26 -13.73
C PRO A 419 19.94 0.55 -13.51
N THR A 420 18.86 1.20 -13.93
CA THR A 420 17.49 0.70 -13.78
C THR A 420 16.86 0.50 -15.15
N ILE A 421 16.40 -0.71 -15.43
CA ILE A 421 15.64 -1.08 -16.63
C ILE A 421 14.18 -1.24 -16.23
N VAL A 422 13.27 -0.57 -16.93
CA VAL A 422 11.82 -0.74 -16.73
C VAL A 422 11.23 -1.40 -17.97
N VAL A 423 10.56 -2.55 -17.77
CA VAL A 423 9.85 -3.30 -18.81
C VAL A 423 8.34 -3.21 -18.53
N PRO A 424 7.69 -2.10 -18.93
CA PRO A 424 6.28 -1.88 -18.64
C PRO A 424 5.38 -2.81 -19.46
N PRO A 425 4.20 -3.17 -18.97
CA PRO A 425 3.12 -3.61 -19.85
C PRO A 425 2.50 -2.34 -20.47
N GLN A 426 2.14 -2.37 -21.75
CA GLN A 426 1.14 -1.40 -22.21
C GLN A 426 -0.24 -2.03 -22.02
N LEU A 427 -1.07 -1.37 -21.20
CA LEU A 427 -2.52 -1.52 -21.29
C LEU A 427 -2.92 -1.15 -22.71
N LEU A 428 -3.72 -2.00 -23.35
CA LEU A 428 -4.33 -1.69 -24.63
C LEU A 428 -5.07 -0.36 -24.48
N SER A 429 -4.67 0.65 -25.27
CA SER A 429 -5.44 1.86 -25.51
C SER A 429 -6.60 1.59 -26.45
#